data_AF-A0AAN7CY41-F1
#
_entry.id   AF-A0AAN7CY41-F1
#
_cell.length_a   1.000
_cell.length_b   1.000
_cell.length_c   1.000
_cell.angle_alpha   90.00
_cell.angle_beta   90.00
_cell.angle_gamma   90.00
#
_symmetry.space_group_name_H-M   'P 1'
#
loop_
_entity.id
_entity.type
_entity.pdbx_description
1 polymer ?
#
loop_
_entity_poly.entity_id
_entity_poly.type
_entity_poly.pdbx_seq_one_letter_code
_entity_poly.pdbx_strand_id
1 'polypeptide(L)'
;MRAAFMSAVLALFLSTLVLANTEKTIFLGPEPINIPLTHPTLSDLRLHTLTPANGTLRTRLSAQFPSSDQPRGTATWLLLDKLTPNQRYELRVCWPAAQPTQFTISTFPVTTVWDTPELITSLHAYSLSRQSLISEDVLPSPPKERDGSEREASVLFLRILAAADYYTTDASLMVSVPPVDVDIILDPFLFNVLPRSIAGTACYIIVVAAAAYLLAWRIVFAIQGLVSSATAGLRHETIKKRQ
;
A
#
# COMPACT_ATOMS: atom_id res chain seq x y z
N MET A 1 -23.20 -23.88 14.06
CA MET A 1 -23.46 -22.45 13.79
C MET A 1 -23.14 -21.53 14.98
N ARG A 2 -23.73 -21.71 16.17
CA ARG A 2 -23.50 -20.80 17.33
C ARG A 2 -22.04 -20.68 17.80
N ALA A 3 -21.30 -21.79 17.88
CA ALA A 3 -19.89 -21.77 18.31
C ALA A 3 -18.94 -21.11 17.28
N ALA A 4 -19.23 -21.28 15.98
CA ALA A 4 -18.49 -20.63 14.91
C ALA A 4 -18.75 -19.11 14.88
N PHE A 5 -20.00 -18.70 15.12
CA PHE A 5 -20.37 -17.29 15.27
C PHE A 5 -19.70 -16.64 16.48
N MET A 6 -19.70 -17.32 17.64
CA MET A 6 -18.98 -16.84 18.84
C MET A 6 -17.47 -16.72 18.61
N SER A 7 -16.86 -17.68 17.91
CA SER A 7 -15.43 -17.61 17.58
C SER A 7 -15.10 -16.47 16.63
N ALA A 8 -15.96 -16.21 15.63
CA ALA A 8 -15.79 -15.10 14.70
C ALA A 8 -15.93 -13.74 15.40
N VAL A 9 -16.92 -13.61 16.29
CA VAL A 9 -17.11 -12.39 17.10
C VAL A 9 -15.92 -12.16 18.03
N LEU A 10 -15.43 -13.20 18.71
CA LEU A 10 -14.25 -13.11 19.57
C LEU A 10 -12.98 -12.72 18.78
N ALA A 11 -12.80 -13.28 17.58
CA ALA A 11 -11.67 -12.92 16.71
C ALA A 11 -11.72 -11.44 16.27
N LEU A 12 -12.91 -10.90 16.00
CA LEU A 12 -13.12 -9.48 15.72
C LEU A 12 -12.82 -8.59 16.94
N PHE A 13 -13.19 -9.02 18.15
CA PHE A 13 -12.85 -8.29 19.37
C PHE A 13 -11.35 -8.32 19.70
N LEU A 14 -10.61 -9.30 19.19
CA LEU A 14 -9.17 -9.45 19.40
C LEU A 14 -8.31 -8.74 18.34
N SER A 15 -8.90 -8.14 17.30
CA SER A 15 -8.12 -7.38 16.32
C SER A 15 -7.65 -6.05 16.92
N THR A 16 -6.36 -5.95 17.22
CA THR A 16 -5.73 -4.69 17.64
C THR A 16 -5.40 -3.82 16.43
N LEU A 17 -5.45 -2.50 16.61
CA LEU A 17 -4.92 -1.57 15.61
C LEU A 17 -3.39 -1.69 15.61
N VAL A 18 -2.85 -2.26 14.53
CA VAL A 18 -1.40 -2.26 14.29
C VAL A 18 -1.05 -0.94 13.61
N LEU A 19 -0.41 -0.05 14.37
CA LEU A 19 0.24 1.12 13.79
C LEU A 19 1.55 0.66 13.17
N ALA A 20 1.71 0.91 11.88
CA ALA A 20 2.94 0.68 11.14
C ALA A 20 3.40 2.01 10.56
N ASN A 21 4.70 2.14 10.30
CA ASN A 21 5.28 3.29 9.61
C ASN A 21 4.94 3.21 8.11
N THR A 22 3.67 3.44 7.84
CA THR A 22 3.13 3.49 6.49
C THR A 22 2.01 4.51 6.41
N GLU A 23 2.04 5.28 5.34
CA GLU A 23 0.99 6.22 4.97
C GLU A 23 0.35 5.67 3.71
N LYS A 24 -0.98 5.74 3.63
CA LYS A 24 -1.74 5.11 2.55
C LYS A 24 -2.83 6.00 2.00
N THR A 25 -3.08 5.86 0.71
CA THR A 25 -4.27 6.43 0.06
C THR A 25 -4.91 5.41 -0.86
N ILE A 26 -6.22 5.51 -1.05
CA ILE A 26 -7.00 4.66 -1.96
C ILE A 26 -7.71 5.56 -2.95
N PHE A 27 -7.63 5.21 -4.23
CA PHE A 27 -8.27 5.94 -5.31
C PHE A 27 -8.77 4.99 -6.40
N LEU A 28 -9.57 5.52 -7.31
CA LEU A 28 -10.02 4.83 -8.52
C LEU A 28 -9.17 5.26 -9.70
N GLY A 29 -8.86 4.33 -10.59
CA GLY A 29 -8.28 4.67 -11.90
C GLY A 29 -9.24 5.59 -12.66
N PRO A 30 -8.79 6.76 -13.14
CA PRO A 30 -9.65 7.68 -13.87
C PRO A 30 -10.02 7.12 -15.25
N GLU A 31 -11.00 7.74 -15.89
CA GLU A 31 -11.22 7.49 -17.31
C GLU A 31 -9.97 7.86 -18.12
N PRO A 32 -9.66 7.12 -19.20
CA PRO A 32 -8.51 7.42 -20.03
C PRO A 32 -8.65 8.80 -20.67
N ILE A 33 -7.53 9.49 -20.81
CA ILE A 33 -7.46 10.76 -21.55
C ILE A 33 -6.54 10.60 -22.74
N ASN A 34 -6.81 11.37 -23.79
CA ASN A 34 -5.88 11.50 -24.91
C ASN A 34 -4.68 12.33 -24.46
N ILE A 35 -3.50 11.71 -24.41
CA ILE A 35 -2.26 12.39 -24.09
C ILE A 35 -1.66 12.92 -25.40
N PRO A 36 -1.60 14.26 -25.59
CA PRO A 36 -1.04 14.83 -26.80
C PRO A 36 0.46 14.55 -26.87
N LEU A 37 0.93 14.21 -28.08
CA LEU A 37 2.36 14.02 -28.37
C LEU A 37 3.10 15.34 -28.59
N THR A 38 2.38 16.46 -28.65
CA THR A 38 2.96 17.78 -28.86
C THR A 38 3.61 18.29 -27.58
N HIS A 39 4.89 18.66 -27.64
CA HIS A 39 5.61 19.22 -26.51
C HIS A 39 4.93 20.48 -25.93
N PRO A 40 4.99 20.72 -24.61
CA PRO A 40 5.62 19.86 -23.60
C PRO A 40 4.74 18.64 -23.23
N THR A 41 5.36 17.46 -23.24
CA THR A 41 4.73 16.16 -22.91
C THR A 41 4.92 15.80 -21.44
N LEU A 42 4.14 14.85 -20.93
CA LEU A 42 4.32 14.32 -19.56
C LEU A 42 5.72 13.72 -19.35
N SER A 43 6.33 13.19 -20.41
CA SER A 43 7.68 12.64 -20.39
C SER A 43 8.75 13.72 -20.17
N ASP A 44 8.50 14.96 -20.59
CA ASP A 44 9.42 16.09 -20.40
C ASP A 44 9.58 16.46 -18.92
N LEU A 45 8.59 16.12 -18.08
CA LEU A 45 8.64 16.32 -16.63
C LEU A 45 9.67 15.40 -15.94
N ARG A 46 10.06 14.29 -16.60
CA ARG A 46 11.03 13.29 -16.14
C ARG A 46 10.73 12.72 -14.75
N LEU A 47 9.45 12.60 -14.41
CA LEU A 47 9.00 12.01 -13.15
C LEU A 47 9.27 10.50 -13.12
N HIS A 48 9.36 9.93 -11.92
CA HIS A 48 9.29 8.48 -11.80
C HIS A 48 7.87 8.01 -12.07
N THR A 49 7.72 6.99 -12.91
CA THR A 49 6.44 6.43 -13.29
C THR A 49 6.22 5.07 -12.62
N LEU A 50 5.10 4.92 -11.93
CA LEU A 50 4.60 3.65 -11.40
C LEU A 50 3.46 3.15 -12.29
N THR A 51 3.43 1.84 -12.52
CA THR A 51 2.35 1.18 -13.27
C THR A 51 1.88 -0.05 -12.50
N PRO A 52 0.68 -0.61 -12.76
CA PRO A 52 0.24 -1.82 -12.07
C PRO A 52 1.17 -3.04 -12.29
N ALA A 53 1.95 -3.06 -13.37
CA ALA A 53 2.93 -4.10 -13.66
C ALA A 53 4.28 -3.87 -12.95
N ASN A 54 4.67 -2.61 -12.76
CA ASN A 54 5.85 -2.21 -12.00
C ASN A 54 5.44 -1.19 -10.93
N GLY A 55 4.76 -1.70 -9.91
CA GLY A 55 4.10 -0.89 -8.88
C GLY A 55 4.99 -0.57 -7.70
N THR A 56 6.25 -1.01 -7.66
CA THR A 56 7.13 -0.83 -6.51
C THR A 56 8.33 0.03 -6.86
N LEU A 57 8.60 1.04 -6.05
CA LEU A 57 9.75 1.92 -6.17
C LEU A 57 10.41 2.13 -4.81
N ARG A 58 11.66 1.68 -4.68
CA ARG A 58 12.52 2.00 -3.54
C ARG A 58 13.33 3.25 -3.88
N THR A 59 13.22 4.29 -3.05
CA THR A 59 13.87 5.58 -3.30
C THR A 59 14.13 6.35 -2.00
N ARG A 60 14.78 7.49 -2.10
CA ARG A 60 14.99 8.44 -1.00
C ARG A 60 14.21 9.71 -1.27
N LEU A 61 13.36 10.11 -0.32
CA LEU A 61 12.60 11.35 -0.40
C LEU A 61 13.26 12.44 0.44
N SER A 62 13.46 13.62 -0.15
CA SER A 62 13.85 14.79 0.60
C SER A 62 12.74 15.16 1.58
N ALA A 63 13.13 15.42 2.83
CA ALA A 63 12.24 15.89 3.87
C ALA A 63 12.83 17.15 4.49
N GLN A 64 11.98 17.94 5.14
CA GLN A 64 12.38 19.12 5.90
C GLN A 64 11.48 19.26 7.12
N PHE A 65 11.92 20.02 8.11
CA PHE A 65 11.01 20.40 9.20
C PHE A 65 9.87 21.29 8.66
N PRO A 66 8.65 21.16 9.23
CA PRO A 66 7.54 22.06 8.93
C PRO A 66 7.95 23.54 9.05
N SER A 67 7.54 24.34 8.07
CA SER A 67 7.75 25.80 8.05
C SER A 67 6.43 26.52 7.74
N SER A 68 6.38 27.84 7.86
CA SER A 68 5.21 28.63 7.48
C SER A 68 4.79 28.39 6.03
N ASP A 69 5.77 28.28 5.14
CA ASP A 69 5.54 28.19 3.70
C ASP A 69 5.29 26.74 3.26
N GLN A 70 5.89 25.78 3.98
CA GLN A 70 5.75 24.34 3.73
C GLN A 70 5.42 23.62 5.05
N PRO A 71 4.18 23.75 5.54
CA PRO A 71 3.77 23.16 6.82
C PRO A 71 3.73 21.63 6.79
N ARG A 72 3.66 21.03 5.60
CA ARG A 72 3.68 19.57 5.39
C ARG A 72 5.00 19.06 4.79
N GLY A 73 6.04 19.91 4.77
CA GLY A 73 7.36 19.58 4.27
C GLY A 73 7.46 19.56 2.74
N THR A 74 8.48 18.88 2.24
CA THR A 74 8.90 18.95 0.83
C THR A 74 8.04 18.07 -0.07
N ALA A 75 7.67 18.58 -1.25
CA ALA A 75 6.89 17.85 -2.24
C ALA A 75 7.78 16.99 -3.17
N THR A 76 7.38 15.74 -3.33
CA THR A 76 7.87 14.82 -4.37
C THR A 76 6.73 14.46 -5.30
N TRP A 77 6.97 14.51 -6.61
CA TRP A 77 5.98 14.15 -7.62
C TRP A 77 6.36 12.89 -8.41
N LEU A 78 5.36 12.05 -8.64
CA LEU A 78 5.45 10.83 -9.45
C LEU A 78 4.27 10.77 -10.43
N LEU A 79 4.42 9.95 -11.46
CA LEU A 79 3.36 9.64 -12.42
C LEU A 79 2.80 8.25 -12.14
N LEU A 80 1.48 8.11 -12.09
CA LEU A 80 0.80 6.82 -12.09
C LEU A 80 0.23 6.61 -13.49
N ASP A 81 0.71 5.61 -14.21
CA ASP A 81 0.36 5.36 -15.60
C ASP A 81 -0.18 3.93 -15.80
N LYS A 82 -0.89 3.72 -16.91
CA LYS A 82 -1.51 2.44 -17.29
C LYS A 82 -2.46 1.91 -16.21
N LEU A 83 -3.20 2.80 -15.57
CA LEU A 83 -4.25 2.42 -14.64
C LEU A 83 -5.44 1.84 -15.41
N THR A 84 -6.23 1.00 -14.76
CA THR A 84 -7.50 0.51 -15.31
C THR A 84 -8.61 1.44 -14.82
N PRO A 85 -9.44 1.98 -15.72
CA PRO A 85 -10.58 2.82 -15.33
C PRO A 85 -11.48 2.10 -14.32
N ASN A 86 -11.92 2.82 -13.29
CA ASN A 86 -12.81 2.34 -12.23
C ASN A 86 -12.26 1.16 -11.40
N GLN A 87 -10.98 0.79 -11.57
CA GLN A 87 -10.31 -0.13 -10.66
C GLN A 87 -9.80 0.63 -9.43
N ARG A 88 -9.98 0.04 -8.25
CA ARG A 88 -9.43 0.57 -7.00
C ARG A 88 -7.96 0.23 -6.88
N TYR A 89 -7.18 1.19 -6.40
CA TYR A 89 -5.76 1.04 -6.10
C TYR A 89 -5.49 1.49 -4.68
N GLU A 90 -4.63 0.77 -3.97
CA GLU A 90 -4.00 1.21 -2.73
C GLU A 90 -2.58 1.67 -3.07
N LEU A 91 -2.24 2.89 -2.69
CA LEU A 91 -0.87 3.36 -2.72
C LEU A 91 -0.35 3.48 -1.31
N ARG A 92 0.81 2.88 -1.05
CA ARG A 92 1.49 2.87 0.25
C ARG A 92 2.86 3.52 0.13
N VAL A 93 3.21 4.35 1.10
CA VAL A 93 4.58 4.77 1.36
C VAL A 93 4.97 4.11 2.69
N CYS A 94 6.03 3.31 2.69
CA CYS A 94 6.56 2.66 3.89
C CYS A 94 7.96 3.21 4.19
N TRP A 95 8.29 3.41 5.46
CA TRP A 95 9.61 3.94 5.86
C TRP A 95 10.15 3.29 7.15
N PRO A 96 11.47 3.34 7.39
CA PRO A 96 12.09 2.83 8.61
C PRO A 96 11.64 3.59 9.87
N ALA A 97 11.48 2.88 10.99
CA ALA A 97 11.21 3.49 12.29
C ALA A 97 12.31 4.43 12.79
N ALA A 98 13.54 4.25 12.31
CA ALA A 98 14.69 5.08 12.67
C ALA A 98 14.69 6.46 11.97
N GLN A 99 13.78 6.71 11.03
CA GLN A 99 13.63 7.98 10.32
C GLN A 99 12.20 8.51 10.50
N PRO A 100 11.84 9.05 11.68
CA PRO A 100 10.49 9.55 11.94
C PRO A 100 10.14 10.68 10.97
N THR A 101 9.12 10.46 10.15
CA THR A 101 8.71 11.40 9.11
C THR A 101 7.21 11.28 8.93
N GLN A 102 6.55 12.43 8.91
CA GLN A 102 5.15 12.53 8.60
C GLN A 102 4.98 12.67 7.08
N PHE A 103 4.25 11.72 6.49
CA PHE A 103 3.94 11.77 5.07
C PHE A 103 2.49 12.22 4.85
N THR A 104 2.26 12.95 3.76
CA THR A 104 0.91 13.20 3.23
C THR A 104 0.87 12.83 1.76
N ILE A 105 -0.06 11.97 1.39
CA ILE A 105 -0.16 11.44 0.03
C ILE A 105 -1.42 11.98 -0.64
N SER A 106 -1.31 12.45 -1.88
CA SER A 106 -2.45 12.92 -2.66
C SER A 106 -2.31 12.55 -4.12
N THR A 107 -3.40 12.11 -4.75
CA THR A 107 -3.46 11.87 -6.19
C THR A 107 -4.31 12.94 -6.86
N PHE A 108 -3.92 13.33 -8.07
CA PHE A 108 -4.58 14.39 -8.83
C PHE A 108 -4.76 13.96 -10.28
N PRO A 109 -5.95 14.20 -10.86
CA PRO A 109 -6.12 14.18 -12.31
C PRO A 109 -5.18 15.17 -12.98
N VAL A 110 -4.78 14.85 -14.21
CA VAL A 110 -3.88 15.69 -15.01
C VAL A 110 -4.44 17.10 -15.18
N THR A 111 -5.72 17.22 -15.50
CA THR A 111 -6.43 18.52 -15.64
C THR A 111 -6.38 19.33 -14.36
N THR A 112 -6.67 18.73 -13.21
CA THR A 112 -6.66 19.41 -11.91
C THR A 112 -5.30 20.03 -11.59
N VAL A 113 -4.20 19.34 -11.91
CA VAL A 113 -2.85 19.89 -11.67
C VAL A 113 -2.59 21.11 -12.55
N TRP A 114 -3.03 21.08 -13.81
CA TRP A 114 -2.86 22.20 -14.74
C TRP A 114 -3.76 23.40 -14.43
N ASP A 115 -4.97 23.14 -13.92
CA ASP A 115 -5.93 24.19 -13.58
C ASP A 115 -5.64 24.85 -12.22
N THR A 116 -4.76 24.26 -11.40
CA THR A 116 -4.44 24.74 -10.04
C THR A 116 -3.03 25.33 -9.97
N PRO A 117 -2.88 26.67 -9.86
CA PRO A 117 -1.57 27.34 -9.89
C PRO A 117 -0.56 26.81 -8.85
N GLU A 118 -1.02 26.45 -7.66
CA GLU A 118 -0.15 25.95 -6.58
C GLU A 118 0.40 24.56 -6.92
N LEU A 119 -0.39 23.70 -7.58
CA LEU A 119 0.00 22.35 -7.94
C LEU A 119 0.99 22.36 -9.11
N ILE A 120 0.70 23.11 -10.17
CA ILE A 120 1.61 23.22 -11.32
C ILE A 120 2.94 23.85 -10.92
N THR A 121 2.93 24.87 -10.05
CA THR A 121 4.16 25.51 -9.55
C THR A 121 5.00 24.53 -8.74
N SER A 122 4.37 23.77 -7.84
CA SER A 122 5.05 22.73 -7.06
C SER A 122 5.62 21.62 -7.94
N LEU A 123 4.86 21.16 -8.95
CA LEU A 123 5.30 20.13 -9.89
C LEU A 123 6.49 20.62 -10.72
N HIS A 124 6.43 21.85 -11.24
CA HIS A 124 7.50 22.45 -12.02
C HIS A 124 8.78 22.61 -11.18
N ALA A 125 8.67 23.11 -9.94
CA ALA A 125 9.80 23.23 -9.04
C ALA A 125 10.49 21.88 -8.76
N TYR A 126 9.70 20.82 -8.58
CA TYR A 126 10.22 19.46 -8.42
C TYR A 126 10.87 18.91 -9.70
N SER A 127 10.27 19.17 -10.87
CA SER A 127 10.83 18.74 -12.16
C SER A 127 12.19 19.40 -12.43
N LEU A 128 12.30 20.71 -12.17
CA LEU A 128 13.55 21.46 -12.30
C LEU A 128 14.66 20.94 -11.35
N SER A 129 14.33 20.69 -10.08
CA SER A 129 15.31 20.22 -9.10
C SER A 129 15.82 18.82 -9.42
N ARG A 130 14.98 17.96 -10.02
CA ARG A 130 15.43 16.67 -10.54
C ARG A 130 16.33 16.83 -11.75
N GLN A 131 16.00 17.74 -12.65
CA GLN A 131 16.73 17.94 -13.90
C GLN A 131 18.18 18.37 -13.67
N SER A 132 18.46 19.13 -12.61
CA SER A 132 19.83 19.50 -12.23
C SER A 132 20.64 18.35 -11.61
N LEU A 133 19.98 17.32 -11.04
CA LEU A 133 20.63 16.14 -10.47
C LEU A 133 21.01 15.10 -11.52
N ILE A 134 20.34 15.10 -12.68
CA ILE A 134 20.65 14.22 -13.81
C ILE A 134 21.71 14.92 -14.66
N SER A 135 22.98 14.78 -14.30
CA SER A 135 24.10 15.14 -15.19
C SER A 135 24.03 14.32 -16.48
N GLU A 136 24.37 14.93 -17.63
CA GLU A 136 24.22 14.37 -18.97
C GLU A 136 24.97 13.03 -19.21
N ASP A 137 25.85 12.59 -18.31
CA ASP A 137 26.78 11.47 -18.51
C ASP A 137 26.30 10.08 -18.03
N VAL A 138 25.10 9.95 -17.45
CA VAL A 138 24.56 8.65 -17.01
C VAL A 138 23.08 8.53 -17.39
N LEU A 139 22.78 8.40 -18.67
CA LEU A 139 21.41 8.10 -19.15
C LEU A 139 21.26 6.59 -19.42
N PRO A 140 20.40 5.87 -18.67
CA PRO A 140 19.50 4.93 -19.33
C PRO A 140 18.62 5.79 -20.25
N SER A 141 18.63 5.48 -21.54
CA SER A 141 17.78 6.17 -22.51
C SER A 141 16.34 6.29 -21.98
N PRO A 142 15.62 7.40 -22.24
CA PRO A 142 14.19 7.42 -21.97
C PRO A 142 13.58 6.16 -22.62
N PRO A 143 12.62 5.48 -21.97
CA PRO A 143 11.93 4.38 -22.61
C PRO A 143 11.41 4.95 -23.93
N LYS A 144 11.95 4.47 -25.06
CA LYS A 144 11.46 4.80 -26.38
C LYS A 144 10.00 4.34 -26.40
N GLU A 145 9.07 5.28 -26.19
CA GLU A 145 7.68 5.06 -26.57
C GLU A 145 7.71 4.79 -28.07
N ARG A 146 7.54 3.51 -28.42
CA ARG A 146 7.65 3.00 -29.79
C ARG A 146 6.39 3.27 -30.61
N ASP A 147 5.50 4.14 -30.18
CA ASP A 147 4.25 4.41 -30.90
C ASP A 147 4.05 5.91 -31.07
N GLY A 148 4.17 6.38 -32.31
CA GLY A 148 3.95 7.77 -32.70
C GLY A 148 2.47 8.13 -32.86
N SER A 149 1.59 7.53 -32.07
CA SER A 149 0.15 7.80 -32.06
C SER A 149 -0.27 8.42 -30.73
N GLU A 150 -1.26 9.32 -30.76
CA GLU A 150 -1.94 9.81 -29.56
C GLU A 150 -2.30 8.63 -28.64
N ARG A 151 -1.87 8.71 -27.38
CA ARG A 151 -2.01 7.62 -26.43
C ARG A 151 -3.17 7.90 -25.51
N GLU A 152 -4.22 7.10 -25.62
CA GLU A 152 -5.29 7.06 -24.64
C GLU A 152 -4.79 6.28 -23.40
N ALA A 153 -4.63 6.97 -22.27
CA ALA A 153 -4.17 6.35 -21.04
C ALA A 153 -4.86 6.92 -19.80
N SER A 154 -5.14 6.04 -18.84
CA SER A 154 -5.60 6.40 -17.51
C SER A 154 -4.39 6.75 -16.64
N VAL A 155 -4.27 8.05 -16.32
CA VAL A 155 -3.08 8.63 -15.69
C VAL A 155 -3.45 9.55 -14.53
N LEU A 156 -2.67 9.50 -13.46
CA LEU A 156 -2.75 10.42 -12.33
C LEU A 156 -1.37 10.95 -11.95
N PHE A 157 -1.31 12.18 -11.48
CA PHE A 157 -0.16 12.66 -10.73
C PHE A 157 -0.27 12.22 -9.26
N LEU A 158 0.85 11.82 -8.70
CA LEU A 158 1.00 11.51 -7.28
C LEU A 158 1.90 12.56 -6.64
N ARG A 159 1.41 13.22 -5.59
CA ARG A 159 2.21 14.08 -4.72
C ARG A 159 2.39 13.42 -3.36
N ILE A 160 3.65 13.34 -2.93
CA ILE A 160 4.04 12.91 -1.59
C ILE A 160 4.70 14.11 -0.92
N LEU A 161 4.17 14.53 0.22
CA LEU A 161 4.76 15.55 1.08
C LEU A 161 5.44 14.87 2.25
N ALA A 162 6.70 15.23 2.53
CA ALA A 162 7.51 14.62 3.59
C ALA A 162 8.00 15.69 4.58
N ALA A 163 7.53 15.62 5.81
CA ALA A 163 7.95 16.47 6.91
C ALA A 163 8.68 15.66 7.99
N ALA A 164 9.86 16.11 8.41
CA ALA A 164 10.54 15.50 9.55
C ALA A 164 9.69 15.66 10.83
N ASP A 165 9.51 14.56 11.56
CA ASP A 165 8.69 14.51 12.78
C ASP A 165 9.49 13.94 13.95
N TYR A 166 10.55 14.64 14.32
CA TYR A 166 11.38 14.30 15.49
C TYR A 166 12.03 15.54 16.09
N TYR A 167 12.51 15.38 17.33
CA TYR A 167 13.42 16.32 17.97
C TYR A 167 14.62 15.51 18.48
N THR A 168 15.82 16.05 18.27
CA THR A 168 17.07 15.41 18.72
C THR A 168 18.00 16.46 19.31
N THR A 169 18.92 16.00 20.17
CA THR A 169 19.99 16.84 20.72
C THR A 169 21.13 17.06 19.73
N ASP A 170 21.15 16.30 18.64
CA ASP A 170 22.10 16.50 17.54
C ASP A 170 21.69 17.74 16.72
N ALA A 171 22.41 18.83 16.93
CA ALA A 171 22.17 20.08 16.23
C ALA A 171 22.29 19.95 14.70
N SER A 172 23.10 19.02 14.20
CA SER A 172 23.27 18.84 12.75
C SER A 172 22.00 18.31 12.09
N LEU A 173 21.34 17.34 12.73
CA LEU A 173 20.06 16.76 12.27
C LEU A 173 18.90 17.75 12.41
N MET A 174 18.95 18.64 13.40
CA MET A 174 17.95 19.71 13.56
C MET A 174 18.09 20.82 12.52
N VAL A 175 19.28 21.01 11.92
CA VAL A 175 19.53 22.01 10.88
C VAL A 175 19.33 21.43 9.48
N SER A 176 19.79 20.21 9.23
CA SER A 176 19.72 19.55 7.93
C SER A 176 19.12 18.16 8.07
N VAL A 177 17.89 18.01 7.58
CA VAL A 177 17.18 16.74 7.59
C VAL A 177 17.74 15.84 6.49
N PRO A 178 18.21 14.62 6.82
CA PRO A 178 18.65 13.67 5.80
C PRO A 178 17.45 13.15 5.00
N PRO A 179 17.62 12.79 3.70
CA PRO A 179 16.58 12.12 2.94
C PRO A 179 16.15 10.80 3.58
N VAL A 180 14.85 10.50 3.45
CA VAL A 180 14.21 9.35 4.09
C VAL A 180 14.11 8.21 3.08
N ASP A 181 14.57 7.02 3.46
CA ASP A 181 14.45 5.81 2.66
C ASP A 181 12.99 5.34 2.67
N VAL A 182 12.40 5.19 1.49
CA VAL A 182 10.99 4.77 1.36
C VAL A 182 10.80 3.68 0.32
N ASP A 183 9.79 2.85 0.58
CA ASP A 183 9.21 1.95 -0.40
C ASP A 183 7.82 2.47 -0.79
N ILE A 184 7.66 2.86 -2.05
CA ILE A 184 6.39 3.29 -2.63
C ILE A 184 5.79 2.11 -3.37
N ILE A 185 4.57 1.71 -3.02
CA ILE A 185 3.90 0.53 -3.57
C ILE A 185 2.51 0.91 -4.07
N LEU A 186 2.27 0.74 -5.37
CA LEU A 186 0.97 0.80 -6.04
C LEU A 186 0.40 -0.62 -6.16
N ASP A 187 -0.67 -0.91 -5.42
CA ASP A 187 -1.30 -2.22 -5.38
C ASP A 187 -2.73 -2.18 -5.94
N PRO A 188 -3.02 -2.87 -7.05
CA PRO A 188 -4.38 -2.99 -7.56
C PRO A 188 -5.25 -3.84 -6.64
N PHE A 189 -6.52 -3.46 -6.48
CA PHE A 189 -7.50 -4.32 -5.83
C PHE A 189 -7.96 -5.43 -6.77
N LEU A 190 -8.12 -6.63 -6.21
CA LEU A 190 -8.86 -7.73 -6.81
C LEU A 190 -10.35 -7.51 -6.56
N PHE A 191 -11.13 -7.51 -7.63
CA PHE A 191 -12.59 -7.30 -7.60
C PHE A 191 -13.03 -6.03 -6.84
N ASN A 192 -12.16 -5.03 -6.70
CA ASN A 192 -12.41 -3.81 -5.91
C ASN A 192 -12.72 -4.03 -4.41
N VAL A 193 -12.36 -5.20 -3.87
CA VAL A 193 -12.58 -5.54 -2.45
C VAL A 193 -11.27 -5.61 -1.65
N LEU A 194 -10.25 -6.30 -2.17
CA LEU A 194 -9.02 -6.59 -1.43
C LEU A 194 -7.77 -6.20 -2.25
N PRO A 195 -6.73 -5.60 -1.65
CA PRO A 195 -5.45 -5.39 -2.34
C PRO A 195 -4.86 -6.71 -2.84
N ARG A 196 -4.29 -6.74 -4.05
CA ARG A 196 -3.77 -7.97 -4.64
C ARG A 196 -2.65 -8.60 -3.79
N SER A 197 -1.82 -7.78 -3.13
CA SER A 197 -0.74 -8.28 -2.28
C SER A 197 -1.22 -9.09 -1.07
N ILE A 198 -2.44 -8.84 -0.55
CA ILE A 198 -2.94 -9.58 0.63
C ILE A 198 -3.52 -10.95 0.27
N ALA A 199 -3.83 -11.18 -1.01
CA ALA A 199 -4.55 -12.36 -1.46
C ALA A 199 -3.82 -13.67 -1.11
N GLY A 200 -2.50 -13.70 -1.29
CA GLY A 200 -1.68 -14.87 -0.96
C GLY A 200 -1.72 -15.20 0.54
N THR A 201 -1.56 -14.18 1.38
CA THR A 201 -1.62 -14.31 2.85
C THR A 201 -3.01 -14.75 3.31
N ALA A 202 -4.07 -14.16 2.76
CA ALA A 202 -5.45 -14.54 3.07
C ALA A 202 -5.73 -16.00 2.69
N CYS A 203 -5.30 -16.43 1.49
CA CYS A 203 -5.42 -17.82 1.05
C CYS A 203 -4.71 -18.78 2.00
N TYR A 204 -3.47 -18.47 2.37
CA TYR A 204 -2.70 -19.26 3.33
C TYR A 204 -3.42 -19.41 4.68
N ILE A 205 -3.92 -18.30 5.24
CA ILE A 205 -4.67 -18.31 6.51
C ILE A 205 -5.91 -19.20 6.41
N ILE A 206 -6.66 -19.12 5.31
CA ILE A 206 -7.85 -19.95 5.08
C ILE A 206 -7.50 -21.44 5.06
N VAL A 207 -6.42 -21.81 4.36
CA VAL A 207 -5.96 -23.21 4.28
C VAL A 207 -5.57 -23.74 5.67
N VAL A 208 -4.79 -22.97 6.42
CA VAL A 208 -4.37 -23.34 7.78
C VAL A 208 -5.57 -23.46 8.71
N ALA A 209 -6.52 -22.53 8.64
CA ALA A 209 -7.74 -22.55 9.46
C ALA A 209 -8.62 -23.78 9.16
N ALA A 210 -8.77 -24.13 7.87
CA ALA A 210 -9.53 -25.32 7.47
C ALA A 210 -8.87 -26.61 7.98
N ALA A 211 -7.54 -26.73 7.87
CA ALA A 211 -6.80 -27.87 8.39
C ALA A 211 -6.94 -28.01 9.92
N ALA A 212 -6.81 -26.90 10.65
CA ALA A 212 -7.00 -26.88 12.11
C ALA A 212 -8.43 -27.26 12.51
N TYR A 213 -9.42 -26.77 11.78
CA TYR A 213 -10.83 -27.12 12.00
C TYR A 213 -11.09 -28.61 11.79
N LEU A 214 -10.59 -29.19 10.70
CA LEU A 214 -10.72 -30.63 10.43
C LEU A 214 -10.05 -31.47 11.51
N LEU A 215 -8.87 -31.08 11.97
CA LEU A 215 -8.16 -31.76 13.05
C LEU A 215 -8.94 -31.70 14.37
N ALA A 216 -9.42 -30.52 14.76
CA ALA A 216 -10.23 -30.34 15.96
C ALA A 216 -11.51 -31.17 15.89
N TRP A 217 -12.17 -31.18 14.73
CA TRP A 217 -13.34 -32.00 14.47
C TRP A 217 -13.04 -33.49 14.69
N ARG A 218 -11.94 -34.02 14.11
CA ARG A 218 -11.55 -35.42 14.33
C ARG A 218 -11.27 -35.75 15.79
N ILE A 219 -10.61 -34.86 16.52
CA ILE A 219 -10.30 -35.04 17.95
C ILE A 219 -11.59 -35.10 18.77
N VAL A 220 -12.51 -34.17 18.54
CA VAL A 220 -13.80 -34.14 19.26
C VAL A 220 -14.59 -35.43 18.99
N PHE A 221 -14.64 -35.88 17.74
CA PHE A 221 -15.29 -37.15 17.39
C PHE A 221 -14.63 -38.36 18.07
N ALA A 222 -13.30 -38.40 18.15
CA ALA A 222 -12.58 -39.47 18.83
C ALA A 222 -12.85 -39.50 20.35
N ILE A 223 -12.83 -38.33 21.00
CA ILE A 223 -13.13 -38.20 22.43
C ILE A 223 -14.57 -38.61 22.71
N GLN A 224 -15.54 -38.17 21.89
CA GLN A 224 -16.93 -38.57 22.03
C GLN A 224 -17.09 -40.08 21.89
N GLY A 225 -16.41 -40.70 20.91
CA GLY A 225 -16.38 -42.16 20.76
C GLY A 225 -15.87 -42.87 22.02
N LEU A 226 -14.74 -42.43 22.57
CA LEU A 226 -14.15 -43.00 23.80
C LEU A 226 -15.09 -42.87 25.01
N VAL A 227 -15.72 -41.70 25.19
CA VAL A 227 -16.67 -41.46 26.28
C VAL A 227 -17.91 -42.33 26.14
N SER A 228 -18.45 -42.48 24.93
CA SER A 228 -19.59 -43.36 24.66
C SER A 228 -19.26 -44.84 24.92
N SER A 229 -18.07 -45.31 24.53
CA SER A 229 -17.62 -46.67 24.83
C SER A 229 -17.42 -46.90 26.34
N ALA A 230 -16.84 -45.94 27.05
CA ALA A 230 -16.64 -46.03 28.50
C ALA A 230 -17.96 -46.05 29.28
N THR A 231 -18.92 -45.19 28.91
CA THR A 231 -20.26 -45.17 29.53
C THR A 231 -21.06 -46.45 29.24
N ALA A 232 -20.94 -47.02 28.04
CA ALA A 232 -21.56 -48.31 27.72
C ALA A 232 -20.98 -49.46 28.57
N GLY A 233 -19.65 -49.50 28.76
CA GLY A 233 -18.98 -50.49 29.62
C GLY A 233 -19.43 -50.43 31.07
N LEU A 234 -19.49 -49.24 31.66
CA LEU A 234 -19.98 -49.04 33.04
C LEU A 234 -21.43 -49.51 33.23
N ARG A 235 -22.30 -49.24 32.24
CA ARG A 235 -23.71 -49.65 32.29
C ARG A 235 -23.87 -51.16 32.26
N HIS A 236 -23.04 -51.86 31.48
CA HIS A 236 -23.05 -53.32 31.39
C HIS A 236 -22.54 -54.00 32.66
N GLU A 237 -21.51 -53.44 33.31
CA GLU A 237 -21.04 -53.91 34.62
C GLU A 237 -22.10 -53.74 35.71
N THR A 238 -22.80 -52.60 35.72
CA THR A 238 -23.83 -52.29 36.73
C THR A 238 -25.02 -53.25 36.64
N ILE A 239 -25.38 -53.69 35.43
CA ILE A 239 -26.45 -54.66 35.22
C ILE A 239 -26.04 -56.05 35.72
N LYS A 240 -24.78 -56.46 35.48
CA LYS A 240 -24.27 -57.78 35.89
C LYS A 240 -24.17 -57.95 37.40
N LYS A 241 -23.95 -56.86 38.16
CA LYS A 241 -23.93 -56.88 39.64
C LYS A 241 -25.32 -56.91 40.30
N ARG A 242 -26.40 -56.76 39.54
CA ARG A 242 -27.79 -56.77 40.05
C ARG A 242 -28.54 -58.09 39.83
N GLN A 243 -27.93 -59.06 39.14
CA GLN A 243 -28.42 -60.44 39.02
C GLN A 243 -27.61 -61.34 39.94
#